data_AF-A0A259GWT7-F1
#
_entry.id   AF-A0A259GWT7-F1
#
_cell.length_a   1.000
_cell.length_b   1.000
_cell.length_c   1.000
_cell.angle_alpha   90.00
_cell.angle_beta   90.00
_cell.angle_gamma   90.00
#
_symmetry.space_group_name_H-M   'P 1'
#
loop_
_entity.id
_entity.type
_entity.pdbx_description
1 polymer ?
#
loop_
_entity_poly.entity_id
_entity_poly.type
_entity_poly.pdbx_seq_one_letter_code
_entity_poly.pdbx_strand_id
1 'polypeptide(L)'
;VEPKGETVVANIVGPICESSDTFAMARTIDKVERGDLAVFRTAGAYGATMANTYNSRPLVPEVMVDGDKWAVVADRIDPATILAAERVPDFLK
;
A
#
# COMPACT_ATOMS: atom_id res chain seq x y z
N VAL A 1 0.85 -17.04 6.93
CA VAL A 1 0.39 -17.40 5.58
C VAL A 1 1.11 -18.69 5.23
N GLU A 2 0.38 -19.79 5.12
CA GLU A 2 0.98 -21.08 4.76
C GLU A 2 0.73 -21.34 3.27
N PRO A 3 1.78 -21.64 2.49
CA PRO A 3 1.64 -22.05 1.09
C PRO A 3 0.74 -23.28 0.95
N LYS A 4 -0.25 -23.22 0.04
CA LYS A 4 -1.16 -24.35 -0.24
C LYS A 4 -0.56 -25.38 -1.23
N GLY A 5 0.64 -25.12 -1.77
CA GLY A 5 1.36 -26.02 -2.68
C GLY A 5 0.94 -25.96 -4.15
N GLU A 6 -0.09 -25.18 -4.51
CA GLU A 6 -0.46 -24.88 -5.89
C GLU A 6 0.14 -23.52 -6.30
N THR A 7 0.79 -23.45 -7.45
CA THR A 7 1.43 -22.22 -7.94
C THR A 7 0.83 -21.71 -9.25
N VAL A 8 0.90 -20.40 -9.47
CA VAL A 8 0.47 -19.73 -10.70
C VAL A 8 1.51 -18.71 -11.15
N VAL A 9 1.57 -18.40 -12.45
CA VAL A 9 2.33 -17.26 -12.98
C VAL A 9 1.40 -16.05 -13.05
N ALA A 10 1.74 -14.99 -12.31
CA ALA A 10 0.90 -13.79 -12.20
C ALA A 10 1.71 -12.48 -12.24
N ASN A 11 1.02 -11.41 -12.63
CA ASN A 11 1.46 -10.04 -12.38
C ASN A 11 0.87 -9.56 -11.04
N ILE A 12 1.68 -8.86 -10.25
CA ILE A 12 1.26 -8.25 -8.99
C ILE A 12 1.05 -6.76 -9.26
N VAL A 13 -0.19 -6.31 -9.21
CA VAL A 13 -0.60 -4.94 -9.53
C VAL A 13 -1.30 -4.30 -8.34
N GLY A 14 -1.26 -2.99 -8.27
CA GLY A 14 -2.07 -2.24 -7.32
C GLY A 14 -3.44 -1.83 -7.92
N PRO A 15 -4.21 -1.01 -7.18
CA PRO A 15 -5.54 -0.56 -7.57
C PRO A 15 -5.56 0.83 -8.24
N ILE A 16 -4.39 1.41 -8.55
CA ILE A 16 -4.28 2.72 -9.19
C ILE A 16 -4.69 2.61 -10.66
N CYS A 17 -5.29 3.66 -11.20
CA CYS A 17 -5.79 3.70 -12.58
C CYS A 17 -4.67 3.87 -13.65
N GLU A 18 -3.48 3.32 -13.38
CA GLU A 18 -2.28 3.48 -14.21
C GLU A 18 -1.66 2.14 -14.52
N SER A 19 -1.28 1.93 -15.80
CA SER A 19 -0.59 0.70 -16.22
C SER A 19 0.75 0.48 -15.49
N SER A 20 1.39 1.55 -15.03
CA SER A 20 2.65 1.50 -14.28
C SER A 20 2.47 1.09 -12.81
N ASP A 21 1.24 0.96 -12.31
CA ASP A 21 0.96 0.43 -10.96
C ASP A 21 1.09 -1.10 -10.91
N THR A 22 2.29 -1.55 -11.30
CA THR A 22 2.69 -2.95 -11.36
C THR A 22 3.93 -3.11 -10.49
N PHE A 23 3.81 -3.87 -9.40
CA PHE A 23 4.91 -4.17 -8.50
C PHE A 23 5.85 -5.24 -9.05
N ALA A 24 5.30 -6.24 -9.74
CA ALA A 24 6.07 -7.32 -10.35
C ALA A 24 5.31 -7.97 -11.50
N MET A 25 6.03 -8.43 -12.52
CA MET A 25 5.46 -9.14 -13.67
C MET A 25 5.94 -10.58 -13.72
N ALA A 26 5.10 -11.46 -14.25
CA ALA A 26 5.37 -12.86 -14.55
C ALA A 26 6.05 -13.62 -13.39
N ARG A 27 5.56 -13.44 -12.17
CA ARG A 27 6.09 -14.12 -10.98
C ARG A 27 5.38 -15.45 -10.77
N THR A 28 6.16 -16.50 -10.56
CA THR A 28 5.63 -17.76 -10.00
C THR A 28 5.40 -17.53 -8.51
N ILE A 29 4.14 -17.62 -8.09
CA ILE A 29 3.71 -17.44 -6.71
C ILE A 29 2.79 -18.59 -6.31
N ASP A 30 2.59 -18.78 -5.01
CA ASP A 30 1.48 -19.59 -4.53
C ASP A 30 0.16 -19.00 -5.02
N LYS A 31 -0.80 -19.85 -5.33
CA LYS A 31 -2.15 -19.43 -5.68
C LYS A 31 -2.79 -18.75 -4.47
N VAL A 32 -3.23 -17.52 -4.67
CA VAL A 32 -3.86 -16.67 -3.66
C VAL A 32 -5.35 -16.50 -3.93
N GLU A 33 -6.11 -16.26 -2.86
CA GLU A 33 -7.53 -15.95 -2.88
C GLU A 33 -7.77 -14.56 -2.28
N ARG A 34 -8.97 -14.00 -2.50
CA ARG A 34 -9.34 -12.72 -1.91
C ARG A 34 -9.27 -12.81 -0.38
N GLY A 35 -8.49 -11.91 0.22
CA GLY A 35 -8.29 -11.85 1.67
C GLY A 35 -6.94 -12.40 2.12
N ASP A 36 -6.22 -13.12 1.26
CA ASP A 36 -4.85 -13.52 1.54
C ASP A 36 -3.93 -12.29 1.63
N LEU A 37 -2.90 -12.40 2.47
CA LEU A 37 -1.90 -11.35 2.68
C LEU A 37 -0.63 -11.65 1.89
N ALA A 38 -0.02 -10.62 1.32
CA ALA A 38 1.26 -10.69 0.63
C ALA A 38 2.29 -9.78 1.33
N VAL A 39 3.58 -10.10 1.14
CA VAL A 39 4.69 -9.31 1.69
C VAL A 39 5.63 -8.90 0.59
N PHE A 40 5.84 -7.59 0.44
CA PHE A 40 6.96 -7.04 -0.32
C PHE A 40 8.17 -6.94 0.60
N ARG A 41 9.18 -7.77 0.36
CA ARG A 41 10.45 -7.72 1.09
C ARG A 41 11.27 -6.53 0.61
N THR A 42 12.24 -6.10 1.43
CA THR A 42 13.21 -5.05 1.06
C THR A 42 12.58 -3.68 0.77
N ALA A 43 11.41 -3.40 1.36
CA ALA A 43 10.70 -2.12 1.23
C ALA A 43 11.05 -1.08 2.33
N GLY A 44 12.11 -1.32 3.12
CA GLY A 44 12.46 -0.50 4.28
C GLY A 44 13.16 0.82 3.93
N ALA A 45 13.75 0.94 2.74
CA ALA A 45 14.35 2.18 2.24
C ALA A 45 13.65 2.60 0.95
N TYR A 46 13.46 3.91 0.75
CA TYR A 46 12.80 4.49 -0.43
C TYR A 46 11.35 3.99 -0.67
N GLY A 47 10.73 3.35 0.31
CA GLY A 47 9.32 2.96 0.31
C GLY A 47 8.43 4.07 0.85
N ALA A 48 8.12 4.02 2.15
CA ALA A 48 7.23 4.99 2.80
C ALA A 48 7.66 6.47 2.59
N THR A 49 8.97 6.76 2.57
CA THR A 49 9.48 8.11 2.31
C THR A 49 9.14 8.68 0.93
N MET A 50 8.78 7.84 -0.04
CA MET A 50 8.33 8.25 -1.38
C MET A 50 6.83 8.01 -1.60
N ALA A 51 6.12 7.54 -0.57
CA ALA A 51 4.68 7.33 -0.65
C ALA A 51 3.94 8.66 -0.81
N ASN A 52 2.81 8.62 -1.49
CA ASN A 52 1.99 9.79 -1.76
C ASN A 52 0.51 9.40 -1.74
N THR A 53 -0.34 10.40 -1.89
CA THR A 53 -1.80 10.28 -1.76
C THR A 53 -2.47 10.24 -3.13
N TYR A 54 -1.78 9.72 -4.15
CA TYR A 54 -2.28 9.63 -5.52
C TYR A 54 -3.61 8.84 -5.58
N ASN A 55 -4.49 9.25 -6.48
CA ASN A 55 -5.91 8.87 -6.53
C ASN A 55 -6.65 9.06 -5.19
N SER A 56 -6.30 10.10 -4.43
CA SER A 56 -6.92 10.47 -3.15
C SER A 56 -6.95 9.32 -2.14
N ARG A 57 -5.92 8.46 -2.17
CA ARG A 57 -5.81 7.33 -1.25
C ARG A 57 -5.18 7.78 0.08
N PRO A 58 -5.59 7.16 1.21
CA PRO A 58 -4.94 7.42 2.48
C PRO A 58 -3.47 7.03 2.44
N LEU A 59 -2.62 7.81 3.11
CA LEU A 59 -1.25 7.39 3.36
C LEU A 59 -1.26 6.21 4.34
N VAL A 60 -0.52 5.15 4.03
CA VAL A 60 -0.48 3.93 4.87
C VAL A 60 0.27 4.18 6.18
N PRO A 61 -0.10 3.50 7.28
CA PRO A 61 0.63 3.61 8.54
C PRO A 61 1.97 2.85 8.48
N GLU A 62 2.89 3.21 9.37
CA GLU A 62 4.14 2.48 9.61
C GLU A 62 4.12 1.86 11.00
N VAL A 63 4.55 0.60 11.10
CA VAL A 63 4.57 -0.17 12.35
C VAL A 63 6.00 -0.64 12.63
N MET A 64 6.46 -0.40 13.86
CA MET A 64 7.71 -0.96 14.37
C MET A 64 7.41 -2.21 15.18
N VAL A 65 8.24 -3.24 15.03
CA VAL A 65 8.14 -4.51 15.76
C VAL A 65 9.49 -4.78 16.43
N ASP A 66 9.45 -5.16 17.71
CA ASP A 66 10.61 -5.58 18.51
C ASP A 66 10.22 -6.82 19.33
N GLY A 67 10.68 -7.99 18.89
CA GLY A 67 10.29 -9.28 19.48
C GLY A 67 8.78 -9.54 19.36
N ASP A 68 8.11 -9.66 20.50
CA ASP A 68 6.66 -9.85 20.63
C ASP A 68 5.88 -8.53 20.75
N LYS A 69 6.59 -7.38 20.80
CA LYS A 69 5.99 -6.05 20.91
C LYS A 69 5.90 -5.39 19.55
N TRP A 70 4.89 -4.55 19.39
CA TRP A 70 4.74 -3.71 18.22
C TRP A 70 4.05 -2.39 18.58
N ALA A 71 4.31 -1.36 17.79
CA ALA A 71 3.65 -0.06 17.89
C ALA A 71 3.50 0.59 16.52
N VAL A 72 2.41 1.32 16.31
CA VAL A 72 2.29 2.25 15.18
C VAL A 72 3.24 3.42 15.46
N VAL A 73 4.16 3.68 14.54
CA VAL A 73 5.16 4.75 14.66
C VAL A 73 4.90 5.91 13.69
N ALA A 74 4.05 5.69 12.69
CA ALA A 74 3.45 6.73 11.87
C ALA A 74 1.99 6.36 11.59
N ASP A 75 1.07 7.26 11.92
CA ASP A 75 -0.37 7.03 11.74
C ASP A 75 -0.78 7.03 10.27
N ARG A 76 -1.89 6.35 9.99
CA ARG A 76 -2.59 6.49 8.71
C ARG A 76 -3.08 7.93 8.58
N ILE A 77 -2.85 8.55 7.42
CA ILE A 77 -3.44 9.85 7.08
C ILE A 77 -4.63 9.60 6.15
N ASP A 78 -5.84 9.86 6.65
CA ASP A 78 -7.05 9.71 5.86
C ASP A 78 -7.18 10.76 4.75
N PRO A 79 -7.88 10.45 3.63
CA PRO A 79 -8.05 11.40 2.52
C PRO A 79 -8.67 12.72 2.98
N ALA A 80 -9.59 12.66 3.94
CA ALA A 80 -10.23 13.85 4.50
C ALA A 80 -9.22 14.81 5.15
N THR A 81 -8.19 14.29 5.83
CA THR A 81 -7.12 15.09 6.44
C THR A 81 -6.30 15.83 5.39
N ILE A 82 -6.03 15.16 4.26
CA ILE A 82 -5.30 15.74 3.13
C ILE A 82 -6.15 16.83 2.46
N LEU A 83 -7.42 16.53 2.18
CA LEU A 83 -8.37 17.48 1.57
C LEU A 83 -8.62 18.70 2.45
N ALA A 84 -8.56 18.56 3.77
CA ALA A 84 -8.74 19.68 4.70
C ALA A 84 -7.64 20.75 4.59
N ALA A 85 -6.50 20.44 3.95
CA ALA A 85 -5.47 21.42 3.65
C ALA A 85 -5.84 22.33 2.46
N GLU A 86 -6.78 21.89 1.60
CA GLU A 86 -7.27 22.65 0.46
C GLU A 86 -8.32 23.69 0.89
N ARG A 87 -8.43 24.78 0.14
CA ARG A 87 -9.42 25.84 0.39
C ARG A 87 -10.16 26.18 -0.89
N VAL A 88 -11.48 26.09 -0.85
CA VAL A 88 -12.33 26.64 -1.91
C VAL A 88 -12.37 28.16 -1.75
N PRO A 89 -11.87 28.95 -2.73
CA PRO A 89 -11.90 30.40 -2.68
C PRO A 89 -13.33 30.92 -2.58
N ASP A 90 -13.54 32.04 -1.88
CA ASP A 90 -14.89 32.57 -1.64
C ASP A 90 -15.66 32.93 -2.91
N PHE A 91 -14.96 33.25 -4.01
CA PHE A 91 -15.58 33.56 -5.30
C PHE A 91 -16.03 32.32 -6.11
N LEU A 92 -15.79 31.09 -5.62
CA LEU A 92 -16.27 29.83 -6.19
C LEU A 92 -17.31 29.13 -5.31
N LYS A 93 -17.69 29.73 -4.18
CA LYS A 93 -18.74 29.21 -3.29
C LYS A 93 -20.13 29.50 -3.83
#